data_AF-A0A5B2VMJ8-F1
#
_entry.id   AF-A0A5B2VMJ8-F1
#
_cell.length_a   1.000
_cell.length_b   1.000
_cell.length_c   1.000
_cell.angle_alpha   90.00
_cell.angle_beta   90.00
_cell.angle_gamma   90.00
#
_symmetry.space_group_name_H-M   'P 1'
#
loop_
_entity.id
_entity.type
_entity.pdbx_description
1 polymer ?
#
loop_
_entity_poly.entity_id
_entity_poly.type
_entity_poly.pdbx_seq_one_letter_code
_entity_poly.pdbx_strand_id
1 'polypeptide(L)'
;MKLLAKTGMFVLLALAGIATAKAQSPLGAWKAESNGVTHLMLVTDNYFSIVSYDGSGFKSTKGGAWQNSDNGATTTMEFNSADKTQVGQHPEVEASFEGDQLIMSLLGEKYNWNRVDEGNSQMAGVWRITARERDGKMSEMQPGARKTIKILSGTKFQWVAINTETGEFFGTGGGSYTFENGVYTEKIEFFSRDNSRVGASLSFKGAVDGNKWDHSGKSSAGDPIHEVWTR
;
A
#
# COMPACT_ATOMS: atom_id res chain seq x y z
N MET A 1 -2.75 -48.43 68.60
CA MET A 1 -3.67 -47.40 68.08
C MET A 1 -2.87 -46.54 67.10
N LYS A 2 -3.12 -46.66 65.79
CA LYS A 2 -2.32 -46.02 64.72
C LYS A 2 -2.67 -44.54 64.59
N LEU A 3 -1.70 -43.63 64.68
CA LEU A 3 -1.85 -42.23 64.27
C LEU A 3 -1.78 -42.17 62.74
N LEU A 4 -2.88 -41.74 62.10
CA LEU A 4 -2.92 -41.41 60.67
C LEU A 4 -2.44 -39.97 60.48
N ALA A 5 -1.36 -39.80 59.72
CA ALA A 5 -0.91 -38.53 59.19
C ALA A 5 -1.92 -38.00 58.15
N LYS A 6 -2.42 -36.78 58.35
CA LYS A 6 -3.18 -36.04 57.33
C LYS A 6 -2.20 -35.27 56.46
N THR A 7 -1.86 -35.83 55.30
CA THR A 7 -1.14 -35.13 54.24
C THR A 7 -2.11 -34.16 53.56
N GLY A 8 -2.02 -32.87 53.89
CA GLY A 8 -2.71 -31.80 53.17
C GLY A 8 -1.99 -31.52 51.86
N MET A 9 -2.55 -31.95 50.73
CA MET A 9 -2.04 -31.64 49.41
C MET A 9 -2.50 -30.23 49.02
N PHE A 10 -1.59 -29.25 49.06
CA PHE A 10 -1.80 -27.93 48.49
C PHE A 10 -1.64 -28.02 46.97
N VAL A 11 -2.75 -28.01 46.24
CA VAL A 11 -2.73 -27.86 44.77
C VAL A 11 -2.69 -26.36 44.48
N LEU A 12 -1.52 -25.86 44.13
CA LEU A 12 -1.34 -24.50 43.62
C LEU A 12 -1.74 -24.50 42.13
N LEU A 13 -2.95 -24.07 41.80
CA LEU A 13 -3.34 -23.79 40.42
C LEU A 13 -2.59 -22.53 39.95
N ALA A 14 -1.49 -22.72 39.21
CA ALA A 14 -0.87 -21.63 38.47
C ALA A 14 -1.73 -21.32 37.23
N LEU A 15 -2.51 -20.23 37.27
CA LEU A 15 -3.08 -19.65 36.05
C LEU A 15 -1.92 -19.11 35.20
N ALA A 16 -1.44 -19.91 34.24
CA ALA A 16 -0.61 -19.41 33.17
C ALA A 16 -1.48 -18.50 32.27
N GLY A 17 -1.30 -17.19 32.41
CA GLY A 17 -1.92 -16.23 31.51
C GLY A 17 -1.46 -16.50 30.09
N ILE A 18 -2.39 -16.89 29.21
CA ILE A 18 -2.15 -16.99 27.78
C ILE A 18 -2.01 -15.57 27.26
N ALA A 19 -0.78 -15.06 27.22
CA ALA A 19 -0.48 -13.86 26.45
C ALA A 19 -0.66 -14.24 24.97
N THR A 20 -1.82 -13.91 24.41
CA THR A 20 -2.01 -13.97 22.96
C THR A 20 -1.08 -12.93 22.34
N ALA A 21 0.09 -13.35 21.87
CA ALA A 21 0.92 -12.51 21.01
C ALA A 21 0.05 -12.13 19.80
N LYS A 22 -0.25 -10.83 19.64
CA LYS A 22 -0.90 -10.37 18.40
C LYS A 22 0.08 -10.66 17.26
N ALA A 23 -0.37 -11.40 16.25
CA ALA A 23 0.39 -11.57 15.03
C ALA A 23 0.69 -10.19 14.43
N GLN A 24 1.97 -9.91 14.15
CA GLN A 24 2.36 -8.65 13.53
C GLN A 24 1.90 -8.65 12.07
N SER A 25 1.22 -7.57 11.70
CA SER A 25 0.62 -7.43 10.36
C SER A 25 1.53 -6.59 9.45
N PRO A 26 1.77 -7.00 8.19
CA PRO A 26 2.51 -6.21 7.23
C PRO A 26 1.69 -5.06 6.63
N LEU A 27 0.38 -5.00 6.89
CA LEU A 27 -0.50 -3.98 6.34
C LEU A 27 -0.10 -2.57 6.77
N GLY A 28 -0.35 -1.60 5.88
CA GLY A 28 -0.09 -0.19 6.09
C GLY A 28 1.06 0.34 5.24
N ALA A 29 1.66 1.43 5.70
CA ALA A 29 2.79 2.06 5.04
C ALA A 29 4.09 1.84 5.82
N TRP A 30 5.18 1.72 5.08
CA TRP A 30 6.51 1.42 5.58
C TRP A 30 7.55 2.27 4.87
N LYS A 31 8.56 2.74 5.59
CA LYS A 31 9.63 3.59 5.05
C LYS A 31 11.00 3.03 5.38
N ALA A 32 11.87 2.99 4.38
CA ALA A 32 13.29 2.77 4.53
C ALA A 32 14.07 3.91 3.87
N GLU A 33 15.30 4.12 4.31
CA GLU A 33 16.22 5.09 3.69
C GLU A 33 17.55 4.40 3.43
N SER A 34 18.13 4.60 2.25
CA SER A 34 19.45 4.10 1.91
C SER A 34 20.14 5.06 0.93
N ASN A 35 21.40 5.41 1.20
CA ASN A 35 22.20 6.30 0.33
C ASN A 35 21.50 7.61 -0.07
N GLY A 36 20.70 8.21 0.83
CA GLY A 36 19.94 9.43 0.57
C GLY A 36 18.66 9.24 -0.25
N VAL A 37 18.31 8.01 -0.61
CA VAL A 37 17.05 7.65 -1.29
C VAL A 37 16.05 7.19 -0.24
N THR A 38 14.83 7.73 -0.32
CA THR A 38 13.67 7.24 0.43
C THR A 38 13.00 6.13 -0.36
N HIS A 39 12.71 5.03 0.33
CA HIS A 39 11.85 3.96 -0.15
C HIS A 39 10.55 3.99 0.66
N LEU A 40 9.41 4.06 -0.03
CA LEU A 40 8.09 3.95 0.58
C LEU A 40 7.42 2.69 0.05
N MET A 41 7.00 1.82 0.96
CA MET A 41 6.24 0.64 0.65
C MET A 41 4.81 0.79 1.20
N LEU A 42 3.83 0.49 0.36
CA LEU A 42 2.41 0.39 0.74
C LEU A 42 2.00 -1.06 0.63
N VAL A 43 1.37 -1.60 1.67
CA VAL A 43 0.87 -2.97 1.72
C VAL A 43 -0.61 -2.93 2.11
N THR A 44 -1.44 -3.51 1.25
CA THR A 44 -2.88 -3.73 1.44
C THR A 44 -3.14 -5.24 1.48
N ASP A 45 -4.37 -5.68 1.74
CA ASP A 45 -4.69 -7.10 1.91
C ASP A 45 -4.23 -8.03 0.77
N ASN A 46 -4.19 -7.51 -0.45
CA ASN A 46 -3.90 -8.30 -1.66
C ASN A 46 -2.93 -7.63 -2.64
N TYR A 47 -2.36 -6.47 -2.27
CA TYR A 47 -1.51 -5.71 -3.16
C TYR A 47 -0.43 -4.94 -2.41
N PHE A 48 0.72 -4.77 -3.06
CA PHE A 48 1.82 -3.96 -2.55
C PHE A 48 2.39 -3.05 -3.63
N SER A 49 3.01 -1.96 -3.21
CA SER A 49 3.87 -1.15 -4.06
C SER A 49 5.09 -0.68 -3.28
N ILE A 50 6.19 -0.52 -3.99
CA ILE A 50 7.43 0.09 -3.50
C ILE A 50 7.80 1.20 -4.47
N VAL A 51 8.04 2.39 -3.94
CA VAL A 51 8.54 3.53 -4.72
C VAL A 51 9.81 4.06 -4.08
N SER A 52 10.76 4.42 -4.93
CA SER A 52 12.05 5.02 -4.55
C SER A 52 12.12 6.43 -5.11
N TYR A 53 12.44 7.41 -4.27
CA TYR A 53 12.57 8.82 -4.65
C TYR A 53 13.56 9.55 -3.72
N ASP A 54 14.10 10.67 -4.20
CA ASP A 54 14.96 11.56 -3.41
C ASP A 54 14.64 13.04 -3.72
N GLY A 55 15.48 13.97 -3.26
CA GLY A 55 15.30 15.41 -3.50
C GLY A 55 15.36 15.83 -4.97
N SER A 56 15.92 15.01 -5.86
CA SER A 56 15.89 15.24 -7.32
C SER A 56 14.64 14.66 -7.99
N GLY A 57 13.87 13.84 -7.27
CA GLY A 57 12.58 13.32 -7.69
C GLY A 57 12.48 11.79 -7.69
N PHE A 58 11.48 11.31 -8.43
CA PHE A 58 11.20 9.89 -8.62
C PHE A 58 12.38 9.12 -9.24
N LYS A 59 12.64 7.90 -8.75
CA LYS A 59 13.67 6.99 -9.29
C LYS A 59 13.08 5.74 -9.92
N SER A 60 12.25 5.02 -9.17
CA SER A 60 11.66 3.78 -9.64
C SER A 60 10.43 3.42 -8.82
N THR A 61 9.56 2.59 -9.38
CA THR A 61 8.53 1.90 -8.62
C THR A 61 8.31 0.49 -9.14
N LYS A 62 7.95 -0.41 -8.25
CA LYS A 62 7.57 -1.79 -8.55
C LYS A 62 6.43 -2.20 -7.63
N GLY A 63 5.64 -3.17 -8.04
CA GLY A 63 4.53 -3.65 -7.22
C GLY A 63 3.64 -4.63 -7.96
N GLY A 64 2.63 -5.10 -7.24
CA GLY A 64 1.74 -6.13 -7.74
C GLY A 64 0.90 -6.77 -6.66
N ALA A 65 0.28 -7.89 -7.02
CA ALA A 65 -0.52 -8.66 -6.09
C ALA A 65 0.39 -9.47 -5.15
N TRP A 66 -0.11 -9.75 -3.94
CA TRP A 66 0.53 -10.68 -3.03
C TRP A 66 -0.49 -11.48 -2.22
N GLN A 67 -0.07 -12.62 -1.71
CA GLN A 67 -0.84 -13.48 -0.83
C GLN A 67 0.05 -14.08 0.26
N ASN A 68 -0.49 -14.23 1.47
CA ASN A 68 0.19 -14.98 2.52
C ASN A 68 0.30 -16.46 2.13
N SER A 69 1.41 -17.09 2.53
CA SER A 69 1.68 -18.51 2.36
C SER A 69 2.40 -19.06 3.59
N ASP A 70 2.45 -20.38 3.75
CA ASP A 70 3.09 -21.03 4.91
C ASP A 70 4.59 -20.71 5.03
N ASN A 71 5.26 -20.34 3.92
CA ASN A 71 6.69 -20.06 3.84
C ASN A 71 7.02 -18.57 3.60
N GLY A 72 6.06 -17.65 3.78
CA GLY A 72 6.26 -16.21 3.52
C GLY A 72 5.13 -15.61 2.67
N ALA A 73 5.44 -14.72 1.74
CA ALA A 73 4.47 -14.16 0.80
C ALA A 73 4.79 -14.58 -0.64
N THR A 74 3.78 -15.00 -1.39
CA THR A 74 3.88 -15.13 -2.85
C THR A 74 3.48 -13.80 -3.48
N THR A 75 4.21 -13.36 -4.50
CA THR A 75 3.90 -12.13 -5.22
C THR A 75 3.61 -12.41 -6.69
N THR A 76 2.91 -11.50 -7.33
CA THR A 76 2.79 -11.42 -8.79
C THR A 76 3.11 -10.01 -9.19
N MET A 77 4.25 -9.80 -9.83
CA MET A 77 4.67 -8.48 -10.28
C MET A 77 3.76 -7.99 -11.40
N GLU A 78 3.04 -6.90 -11.18
CA GLU A 78 2.20 -6.27 -12.20
C GLU A 78 2.89 -5.09 -12.89
N PHE A 79 3.89 -4.51 -12.22
CA PHE A 79 4.72 -3.46 -12.79
C PHE A 79 6.09 -3.41 -12.13
N ASN A 80 7.08 -3.04 -12.93
CA ASN A 80 8.36 -2.53 -12.46
C ASN A 80 8.87 -1.52 -13.49
N SER A 81 8.99 -0.25 -13.08
CA SER A 81 9.39 0.84 -13.97
C SER A 81 10.86 0.79 -14.38
N ALA A 82 11.70 0.07 -13.65
CA ALA A 82 13.12 -0.10 -13.93
C ALA A 82 13.41 -1.34 -14.79
N ASP A 83 12.60 -2.40 -14.64
CA ASP A 83 12.75 -3.64 -15.41
C ASP A 83 11.39 -4.30 -15.68
N LYS A 84 10.84 -4.03 -16.86
CA LYS A 84 9.54 -4.58 -17.27
C LYS A 84 9.55 -6.09 -17.49
N THR A 85 10.73 -6.74 -17.61
CA THR A 85 10.80 -8.20 -17.82
C THR A 85 10.33 -8.99 -16.61
N GLN A 86 10.29 -8.35 -15.44
CA GLN A 86 9.77 -8.92 -14.21
C GLN A 86 8.23 -8.97 -14.16
N VAL A 87 7.52 -8.28 -15.05
CA VAL A 87 6.05 -8.31 -15.07
C VAL A 87 5.56 -9.72 -15.40
N GLY A 88 4.59 -10.21 -14.63
CA GLY A 88 4.09 -11.57 -14.68
C GLY A 88 4.94 -12.60 -13.93
N GLN A 89 6.08 -12.21 -13.37
CA GLN A 89 6.92 -13.11 -12.55
C GLN A 89 6.44 -13.16 -11.09
N HIS A 90 6.84 -14.22 -10.39
CA HIS A 90 6.47 -14.51 -9.01
C HIS A 90 7.69 -14.61 -8.09
N PRO A 91 8.44 -13.52 -7.88
CA PRO A 91 9.60 -13.57 -7.00
C PRO A 91 9.18 -13.92 -5.57
N GLU A 92 9.99 -14.75 -4.93
CA GLU A 92 9.86 -15.03 -3.50
C GLU A 92 10.16 -13.76 -2.69
N VAL A 93 9.44 -13.62 -1.58
CA VAL A 93 9.65 -12.55 -0.60
C VAL A 93 10.04 -13.18 0.72
N GLU A 94 11.23 -12.84 1.19
CA GLU A 94 11.65 -13.13 2.56
C GLU A 94 11.23 -11.94 3.43
N ALA A 95 10.33 -12.15 4.37
CA ALA A 95 9.84 -11.11 5.27
C ALA A 95 9.83 -11.62 6.72
N SER A 96 10.40 -10.84 7.63
CA SER A 96 10.35 -11.10 9.07
C SER A 96 10.19 -9.81 9.85
N PHE A 97 9.65 -9.92 11.06
CA PHE A 97 9.59 -8.80 11.99
C PHE A 97 10.69 -8.91 13.04
N GLU A 98 11.37 -7.79 13.30
CA GLU A 98 12.28 -7.61 14.42
C GLU A 98 11.79 -6.42 15.26
N GLY A 99 11.07 -6.72 16.35
CA GLY A 99 10.30 -5.68 17.04
C GLY A 99 9.28 -5.07 16.09
N ASP A 100 9.21 -3.73 16.01
CA ASP A 100 8.28 -3.02 15.12
C ASP A 100 8.80 -2.82 13.69
N GLN A 101 10.02 -3.27 13.39
CA GLN A 101 10.59 -3.18 12.05
C GLN A 101 10.26 -4.42 11.22
N LEU A 102 10.00 -4.19 9.93
CA LEU A 102 9.87 -5.24 8.93
C LEU A 102 11.20 -5.36 8.18
N ILE A 103 11.83 -6.52 8.21
CA ILE A 103 12.98 -6.83 7.37
C ILE A 103 12.45 -7.58 6.16
N MET A 104 12.70 -7.05 4.97
CA MET A 104 12.20 -7.64 3.73
C MET A 104 13.28 -7.69 2.66
N SER A 105 13.38 -8.83 1.98
CA SER A 105 14.15 -9.04 0.76
C SER A 105 13.21 -9.35 -0.41
N LEU A 106 13.36 -8.60 -1.51
CA LEU A 106 12.61 -8.82 -2.74
C LEU A 106 13.53 -8.51 -3.93
N LEU A 107 13.64 -9.44 -4.89
CA LEU A 107 14.42 -9.25 -6.13
C LEU A 107 15.89 -8.85 -5.86
N GLY A 108 16.48 -9.40 -4.80
CA GLY A 108 17.87 -9.12 -4.40
C GLY A 108 18.07 -7.79 -3.66
N GLU A 109 17.02 -7.00 -3.45
CA GLU A 109 17.05 -5.80 -2.64
C GLU A 109 16.57 -6.11 -1.22
N LYS A 110 17.38 -5.78 -0.21
CA LYS A 110 17.06 -5.98 1.20
C LYS A 110 17.02 -4.66 1.95
N TYR A 111 15.95 -4.44 2.70
CA TYR A 111 15.74 -3.24 3.51
C TYR A 111 15.20 -3.56 4.90
N ASN A 112 15.55 -2.71 5.86
CA ASN A 112 14.92 -2.65 7.17
C ASN A 112 13.92 -1.50 7.15
N TRP A 113 12.63 -1.84 7.24
CA TRP A 113 11.53 -0.92 7.08
C TRP A 113 10.99 -0.48 8.44
N ASN A 114 10.81 0.82 8.59
CA ASN A 114 10.15 1.44 9.73
C ASN A 114 8.67 1.65 9.40
N ARG A 115 7.79 1.30 10.35
CA ARG A 115 6.35 1.51 10.18
C ARG A 115 6.02 3.00 10.09
N VAL A 116 5.16 3.36 9.15
CA VAL A 116 4.61 4.72 8.96
C VAL A 116 3.16 4.77 9.43
N ASP A 117 2.35 3.79 9.02
CA ASP A 117 0.98 3.61 9.51
C ASP A 117 0.57 2.13 9.45
N GLU A 118 -0.59 1.81 10.04
CA GLU A 118 -1.14 0.44 10.13
C GLU A 118 -2.21 0.13 9.05
N GLY A 119 -2.44 1.03 8.09
CA GLY A 119 -3.50 0.83 7.10
C GLY A 119 -4.93 1.08 7.61
N ASN A 120 -5.10 1.62 8.82
CA ASN A 120 -6.40 1.85 9.43
C ASN A 120 -7.11 3.09 8.84
N SER A 121 -7.76 2.93 7.68
CA SER A 121 -8.57 3.98 7.03
C SER A 121 -9.68 3.35 6.17
N GLN A 122 -10.83 4.02 6.08
CA GLN A 122 -11.90 3.61 5.14
C GLN A 122 -11.44 3.63 3.67
N MET A 123 -10.42 4.44 3.38
CA MET A 123 -9.83 4.58 2.05
C MET A 123 -8.73 3.55 1.79
N ALA A 124 -8.19 2.89 2.82
CA ALA A 124 -7.08 1.95 2.65
C ALA A 124 -7.49 0.79 1.74
N GLY A 125 -6.60 0.36 0.85
CA GLY A 125 -6.82 -0.66 -0.17
C GLY A 125 -6.41 -0.22 -1.58
N VAL A 126 -6.71 -1.06 -2.56
CA VAL A 126 -6.47 -0.76 -3.97
C VAL A 126 -7.77 -0.36 -4.64
N TRP A 127 -7.72 0.74 -5.38
CA TRP A 127 -8.85 1.27 -6.12
C TRP A 127 -8.47 1.38 -7.59
N ARG A 128 -9.30 0.85 -8.48
CA ARG A 128 -9.14 0.95 -9.93
C ARG A 128 -10.09 2.00 -10.49
N ILE A 129 -9.61 2.86 -11.38
CA ILE A 129 -10.51 3.76 -12.11
C ILE A 129 -11.43 2.96 -13.04
N THR A 130 -12.73 3.19 -12.95
CA THR A 130 -13.76 2.47 -13.72
C THR A 130 -14.69 3.39 -14.49
N ALA A 131 -14.73 4.69 -14.18
CA ALA A 131 -15.33 5.67 -15.05
C ALA A 131 -14.63 7.02 -14.94
N ARG A 132 -14.73 7.83 -15.98
CA ARG A 132 -14.28 9.22 -15.98
C ARG A 132 -15.17 10.08 -16.84
N GLU A 133 -15.31 11.33 -16.46
CA GLU A 133 -16.02 12.32 -17.26
C GLU A 133 -15.20 12.69 -18.48
N ARG A 134 -15.87 12.80 -19.63
CA ARG A 134 -15.36 13.39 -20.87
C ARG A 134 -16.49 14.20 -21.49
N ASP A 135 -16.21 15.44 -21.86
CA ASP A 135 -17.17 16.33 -22.53
C ASP A 135 -18.52 16.42 -21.79
N GLY A 136 -18.49 16.49 -20.46
CA GLY A 136 -19.68 16.60 -19.61
C GLY A 136 -20.46 15.29 -19.40
N LYS A 137 -19.94 14.16 -19.87
CA LYS A 137 -20.59 12.84 -19.73
C LYS A 137 -19.67 11.83 -19.07
N MET A 138 -20.20 11.08 -18.12
CA MET A 138 -19.50 9.94 -17.53
C MET A 138 -19.36 8.82 -18.55
N SER A 139 -18.13 8.39 -18.78
CA SER A 139 -17.80 7.26 -19.64
C SER A 139 -17.20 6.14 -18.79
N GLU A 140 -17.83 4.97 -18.83
CA GLU A 140 -17.31 3.76 -18.20
C GLU A 140 -16.05 3.26 -18.92
N MET A 141 -15.17 2.62 -18.15
CA MET A 141 -13.91 2.05 -18.61
C MET A 141 -13.98 0.54 -18.46
N GLN A 142 -13.82 -0.17 -19.57
CA GLN A 142 -13.81 -1.63 -19.57
C GLN A 142 -12.55 -2.16 -18.86
N PRO A 143 -12.68 -3.18 -18.00
CA PRO A 143 -11.52 -3.86 -17.45
C PRO A 143 -10.62 -4.44 -18.55
N GLY A 144 -9.33 -4.16 -18.44
CA GLY A 144 -8.28 -4.72 -19.30
C GLY A 144 -6.90 -4.59 -18.67
N ALA A 145 -5.87 -5.07 -19.38
CA ALA A 145 -4.48 -5.07 -18.92
C ALA A 145 -3.94 -3.66 -18.67
N ARG A 146 -4.31 -2.70 -19.53
CA ARG A 146 -4.06 -1.29 -19.27
C ARG A 146 -5.00 -0.79 -18.17
N LYS A 147 -4.44 -0.39 -17.03
CA LYS A 147 -5.20 0.10 -15.89
C LYS A 147 -4.49 1.22 -15.15
N THR A 148 -5.27 2.02 -14.44
CA THR A 148 -4.77 2.94 -13.43
C THR A 148 -5.37 2.55 -12.10
N ILE A 149 -4.51 2.35 -11.12
CA ILE A 149 -4.90 2.03 -9.75
C ILE A 149 -4.36 3.07 -8.78
N LYS A 150 -5.04 3.22 -7.66
CA LYS A 150 -4.65 4.00 -6.48
C LYS A 150 -4.51 3.00 -5.32
N ILE A 151 -3.31 2.86 -4.78
CA ILE A 151 -2.99 2.05 -3.61
C ILE A 151 -2.93 2.99 -2.42
N LEU A 152 -3.75 2.76 -1.41
CA LEU A 152 -3.84 3.61 -0.21
C LEU A 152 -3.58 2.78 1.04
N SER A 153 -2.81 3.34 1.97
CA SER A 153 -2.70 2.90 3.35
C SER A 153 -3.57 3.79 4.26
N GLY A 154 -3.26 3.90 5.55
CA GLY A 154 -3.94 4.80 6.47
C GLY A 154 -3.72 6.28 6.13
N THR A 155 -2.49 6.64 5.73
CA THR A 155 -2.07 8.04 5.53
C THR A 155 -1.32 8.29 4.23
N LYS A 156 -0.94 7.22 3.51
CA LYS A 156 -0.15 7.30 2.28
C LYS A 156 -0.91 6.76 1.10
N PHE A 157 -0.60 7.28 -0.07
CA PHE A 157 -1.18 6.82 -1.33
C PHE A 157 -0.13 6.80 -2.45
N GLN A 158 -0.41 5.97 -3.45
CA GLN A 158 0.27 5.97 -4.73
C GLN A 158 -0.75 5.66 -5.81
N TRP A 159 -0.85 6.50 -6.85
CA TRP A 159 -1.51 6.10 -8.08
C TRP A 159 -0.47 5.63 -9.10
N VAL A 160 -0.80 4.62 -9.89
CA VAL A 160 0.08 4.09 -10.94
C VAL A 160 -0.74 3.70 -12.18
N ALA A 161 -0.28 4.13 -13.35
CA ALA A 161 -0.86 3.79 -14.65
C ALA A 161 0.08 2.83 -15.38
N ILE A 162 -0.39 1.61 -15.67
CA ILE A 162 0.40 0.48 -16.16
C ILE A 162 -0.35 -0.35 -17.20
N ASN A 163 0.37 -1.23 -17.89
CA ASN A 163 -0.17 -2.36 -18.62
C ASN A 163 0.42 -3.65 -18.04
N THR A 164 -0.43 -4.50 -17.45
CA THR A 164 0.00 -5.71 -16.74
C THR A 164 0.40 -6.87 -17.65
N GLU A 165 0.12 -6.79 -18.96
CA GLU A 165 0.53 -7.81 -19.93
C GLU A 165 1.84 -7.43 -20.61
N THR A 166 1.99 -6.17 -21.03
CA THR A 166 3.18 -5.71 -21.76
C THR A 166 4.28 -5.19 -20.83
N GLY A 167 3.94 -4.95 -19.56
CA GLY A 167 4.80 -4.31 -18.57
C GLY A 167 5.06 -2.82 -18.83
N GLU A 168 4.30 -2.19 -19.73
CA GLU A 168 4.41 -0.75 -19.96
C GLU A 168 4.04 0.04 -18.70
N PHE A 169 4.94 0.92 -18.30
CA PHE A 169 4.73 1.88 -17.22
C PHE A 169 4.44 3.25 -17.82
N PHE A 170 3.28 3.81 -17.53
CA PHE A 170 2.88 5.11 -18.05
C PHE A 170 3.18 6.23 -17.05
N GLY A 171 3.11 5.99 -15.75
CA GLY A 171 3.47 6.99 -14.75
C GLY A 171 2.91 6.67 -13.37
N THR A 172 3.44 7.37 -12.36
CA THR A 172 2.99 7.26 -10.97
C THR A 172 3.19 8.57 -10.24
N GLY A 173 2.33 8.84 -9.25
CA GLY A 173 2.52 9.90 -8.27
C GLY A 173 1.94 9.45 -6.94
N GLY A 174 2.35 10.11 -5.87
CA GLY A 174 1.89 9.73 -4.53
C GLY A 174 2.51 10.57 -3.44
N GLY A 175 2.20 10.21 -2.20
CA GLY A 175 2.61 10.92 -1.01
C GLY A 175 1.65 10.66 0.13
N SER A 176 1.28 11.70 0.86
CA SER A 176 0.32 11.64 1.97
C SER A 176 -1.07 12.10 1.56
N TYR A 177 -2.10 11.60 2.23
CA TYR A 177 -3.45 12.05 2.02
C TYR A 177 -4.25 12.19 3.32
N THR A 178 -5.34 12.94 3.26
CA THR A 178 -6.42 12.93 4.24
C THR A 178 -7.76 12.73 3.55
N PHE A 179 -8.74 12.16 4.27
CA PHE A 179 -10.12 12.08 3.82
C PHE A 179 -11.07 12.43 4.96
N GLU A 180 -11.51 13.69 4.98
CA GLU A 180 -12.26 14.26 6.09
C GLU A 180 -13.45 15.05 5.54
N ASN A 181 -14.64 14.86 6.11
CA ASN A 181 -15.86 15.60 5.75
C ASN A 181 -16.17 15.61 4.23
N GLY A 182 -15.90 14.49 3.53
CA GLY A 182 -16.12 14.38 2.08
C GLY A 182 -15.08 15.10 1.22
N VAL A 183 -13.93 15.46 1.79
CA VAL A 183 -12.81 16.09 1.08
C VAL A 183 -11.60 15.18 1.14
N TYR A 184 -11.13 14.75 -0.02
CA TYR A 184 -9.90 13.99 -0.20
C TYR A 184 -8.78 14.95 -0.59
N THR A 185 -7.75 15.07 0.24
CA THR A 185 -6.61 15.97 -0.02
C THR A 185 -5.34 15.17 -0.19
N GLU A 186 -4.67 15.34 -1.33
CA GLU A 186 -3.38 14.73 -1.65
C GLU A 186 -2.25 15.75 -1.45
N LYS A 187 -1.18 15.34 -0.77
CA LYS A 187 0.10 16.05 -0.74
C LYS A 187 1.13 15.25 -1.52
N ILE A 188 1.60 15.83 -2.62
CA ILE A 188 2.49 15.14 -3.56
C ILE A 188 3.92 15.10 -3.01
N GLU A 189 4.44 13.91 -2.77
CA GLU A 189 5.82 13.66 -2.31
C GLU A 189 6.73 13.18 -3.45
N PHE A 190 6.14 12.54 -4.47
CA PHE A 190 6.85 12.11 -5.68
C PHE A 190 5.91 12.12 -6.89
N PHE A 191 6.47 12.39 -8.08
CA PHE A 191 5.74 12.29 -9.35
C PHE A 191 6.71 11.96 -10.49
N SER A 192 6.46 10.87 -11.22
CA SER A 192 7.37 10.37 -12.26
C SER A 192 7.38 11.17 -13.56
N ARG A 193 6.33 11.97 -13.82
CA ARG A 193 6.21 12.74 -15.08
C ARG A 193 6.58 14.20 -14.95
N ASP A 194 6.46 14.77 -13.75
CA ASP A 194 6.68 16.20 -13.51
C ASP A 194 7.11 16.45 -12.05
N ASN A 195 8.41 16.52 -11.82
CA ASN A 195 8.96 16.75 -10.49
C ASN A 195 8.62 18.15 -9.93
N SER A 196 8.24 19.12 -10.78
CA SER A 196 7.87 20.47 -10.33
C SER A 196 6.59 20.50 -9.49
N ARG A 197 5.83 19.39 -9.48
CA ARG A 197 4.60 19.25 -8.68
C ARG A 197 4.83 18.69 -7.28
N VAL A 198 6.05 18.25 -6.94
CA VAL A 198 6.36 17.81 -5.58
C VAL A 198 6.17 18.96 -4.61
N GLY A 199 5.49 18.70 -3.49
CA GLY A 199 5.09 19.69 -2.50
C GLY A 199 3.71 20.33 -2.76
N ALA A 200 3.12 20.14 -3.94
CA ALA A 200 1.76 20.60 -4.21
C ALA A 200 0.74 19.87 -3.33
N SER A 201 -0.32 20.58 -2.97
CA SER A 201 -1.50 20.02 -2.31
C SER A 201 -2.71 20.16 -3.23
N LEU A 202 -3.42 19.05 -3.45
CA LEU A 202 -4.59 18.98 -4.32
C LEU A 202 -5.79 18.53 -3.47
N SER A 203 -6.91 19.23 -3.57
CA SER A 203 -8.12 18.89 -2.83
C SER A 203 -9.25 18.55 -3.79
N PHE A 204 -9.94 17.47 -3.47
CA PHE A 204 -11.00 16.88 -4.26
C PHE A 204 -12.22 16.64 -3.39
N LYS A 205 -13.40 16.81 -3.98
CA LYS A 205 -14.62 16.27 -3.39
C LYS A 205 -14.56 14.74 -3.52
N GLY A 206 -14.86 14.05 -2.43
CA GLY A 206 -14.86 12.59 -2.39
C GLY A 206 -16.10 12.06 -1.69
N ALA A 207 -16.72 11.03 -2.26
CA ALA A 207 -17.79 10.26 -1.61
C ALA A 207 -17.51 8.77 -1.77
N VAL A 208 -17.47 8.05 -0.65
CA VAL A 208 -17.24 6.60 -0.61
C VAL A 208 -18.53 5.92 -0.20
N ASP A 209 -19.01 5.01 -1.04
CA ASP A 209 -20.16 4.15 -0.78
C ASP A 209 -19.78 2.69 -1.08
N GLY A 210 -19.49 1.94 -0.02
CA GLY A 210 -18.96 0.58 -0.10
C GLY A 210 -17.66 0.51 -0.92
N ASN A 211 -17.72 -0.18 -2.05
CA ASN A 211 -16.59 -0.37 -2.96
C ASN A 211 -16.53 0.67 -4.09
N LYS A 212 -17.32 1.74 -4.03
CA LYS A 212 -17.32 2.81 -5.04
C LYS A 212 -16.88 4.12 -4.40
N TRP A 213 -15.96 4.80 -5.06
CA TRP A 213 -15.47 6.11 -4.68
C TRP A 213 -15.67 7.10 -5.84
N ASP A 214 -16.50 8.11 -5.61
CA ASP A 214 -16.70 9.26 -6.49
C ASP A 214 -15.67 10.35 -6.14
N HIS A 215 -14.90 10.78 -7.13
CA HIS A 215 -13.75 11.67 -6.98
C HIS A 215 -13.82 12.81 -8.00
N SER A 216 -13.94 14.06 -7.55
CA SER A 216 -14.02 15.21 -8.46
C SER A 216 -13.29 16.45 -7.93
N GLY A 217 -12.75 17.26 -8.84
CA GLY A 217 -12.00 18.46 -8.50
C GLY A 217 -11.15 18.97 -9.66
N LYS A 218 -9.95 19.45 -9.37
CA LYS A 218 -8.99 19.92 -10.38
C LYS A 218 -7.68 19.15 -10.29
N SER A 219 -7.12 18.76 -11.43
CA SER A 219 -5.79 18.18 -11.51
C SER A 219 -4.71 19.20 -11.10
N SER A 220 -3.47 18.74 -10.94
CA SER A 220 -2.32 19.63 -10.72
C SER A 220 -2.08 20.63 -11.86
N ALA A 221 -2.55 20.32 -13.08
CA ALA A 221 -2.53 21.22 -14.22
C ALA A 221 -3.68 22.24 -14.21
N GLY A 222 -4.67 22.07 -13.33
CA GLY A 222 -5.85 22.94 -13.21
C GLY A 222 -7.07 22.44 -14.00
N ASP A 223 -6.92 21.37 -14.77
CA ASP A 223 -8.01 20.78 -15.56
C ASP A 223 -9.06 20.13 -14.64
N PRO A 224 -10.36 20.25 -14.96
CA PRO A 224 -11.40 19.56 -14.21
C PRO A 224 -11.22 18.04 -14.32
N ILE A 225 -11.41 17.36 -13.20
CA ILE A 225 -11.45 15.90 -13.14
C ILE A 225 -12.72 15.45 -12.44
N HIS A 226 -13.29 14.37 -12.94
CA HIS A 226 -14.38 13.64 -12.30
C HIS A 226 -14.24 12.18 -12.69
N GLU A 227 -14.00 11.35 -11.69
CA GLU A 227 -13.60 9.96 -11.81
C GLU A 227 -14.37 9.11 -10.82
N VAL A 228 -14.64 7.88 -11.21
CA VAL A 228 -15.18 6.85 -10.32
C VAL A 228 -14.12 5.77 -10.19
N TRP A 229 -13.84 5.41 -8.94
CA TRP A 229 -12.90 4.38 -8.57
C TRP A 229 -13.62 3.24 -7.87
N THR A 230 -13.20 2.00 -8.09
CA THR A 230 -13.75 0.82 -7.43
C THR A 230 -12.68 -0.07 -6.84
N ARG A 231 -12.95 -0.64 -5.68
CA ARG A 231 -12.07 -1.58 -4.98
C ARG A 231 -12.01 -2.94 -5.67
#